data_AF-A0A7K0UKV3-F1
#
_entry.id   AF-A0A7K0UKV3-F1
#
_cell.length_a   1.000
_cell.length_b   1.000
_cell.length_c   1.000
_cell.angle_alpha   90.00
_cell.angle_beta   90.00
_cell.angle_gamma   90.00
#
_symmetry.space_group_name_H-M   'P 1'
#
loop_
_entity.id
_entity.type
_entity.pdbx_description
1 polymer ?
#
loop_
_entity_poly.entity_id
_entity_poly.type
_entity_poly.pdbx_seq_one_letter_code
_entity_poly.pdbx_strand_id
1 'polypeptide(L)' 'TSYHSFDAACRVLPQGDEPVTELNIARLWLCAATRQVIFNGLELLGVSAPDRM' A
#
# COMPACT_ATOMS: atom_id res chain seq x y z
N THR A 1 10.38 -2.47 -7.18
CA THR A 1 10.14 -3.76 -7.87
C THR A 1 9.88 -4.94 -6.92
N SER A 2 9.37 -4.72 -5.70
CA SER A 2 8.77 -5.79 -4.87
C SER A 2 7.31 -5.47 -4.53
N TYR A 3 7.02 -4.19 -4.24
CA TYR A 3 5.65 -3.70 -4.06
C TYR A 3 4.76 -3.97 -5.29
N HIS A 4 5.24 -3.69 -6.51
CA HIS A 4 4.47 -3.97 -7.74
C HIS A 4 4.22 -5.46 -7.96
N SER A 5 5.15 -6.34 -7.58
CA SER A 5 4.93 -7.79 -7.65
C SER A 5 3.88 -8.24 -6.64
N PHE A 6 3.87 -7.65 -5.44
CA PHE A 6 2.81 -7.86 -4.45
C PHE A 6 1.45 -7.39 -4.99
N ASP A 7 1.37 -6.18 -5.53
CA ASP A 7 0.13 -5.60 -6.06
C ASP A 7 -0.45 -6.44 -7.21
N ALA A 8 0.43 -6.98 -8.07
CA ALA A 8 0.03 -7.88 -9.15
C ALA A 8 -0.45 -9.26 -8.66
N ALA A 9 0.15 -9.80 -7.60
CA ALA A 9 -0.11 -11.16 -7.12
C ALA A 9 -1.17 -11.24 -6.02
N CYS A 10 -1.34 -10.18 -5.23
CA CYS A 10 -2.14 -10.15 -4.01
C CYS A 10 -3.19 -9.06 -4.09
N ARG A 11 -4.46 -9.47 -4.20
CA ARG A 11 -5.55 -8.52 -4.22
C ARG A 11 -5.78 -7.89 -2.83
N VAL A 12 -5.66 -6.57 -2.76
CA VAL A 12 -5.82 -5.79 -1.52
C VAL A 12 -7.30 -5.54 -1.21
N LEU A 13 -8.06 -5.05 -2.19
CA LEU A 13 -9.49 -4.71 -2.05
C LEU A 13 -10.40 -5.84 -2.54
N PRO A 14 -11.57 -6.07 -1.91
CA PRO A 14 -12.56 -7.02 -2.43
C PRO A 14 -13.05 -6.63 -3.83
N GLN A 15 -13.57 -7.60 -4.58
CA GLN A 15 -14.16 -7.38 -5.91
C GLN A 15 -15.68 -7.43 -5.89
N GLY A 16 -16.31 -6.46 -6.55
CA GLY A 16 -17.77 -6.43 -6.66
C GLY A 16 -18.41 -6.48 -5.28
N ASP A 17 -19.21 -7.52 -5.05
CA ASP A 17 -19.94 -7.74 -3.80
C ASP A 17 -19.22 -8.71 -2.83
N GLU A 18 -17.95 -9.04 -3.07
CA GLU A 18 -17.15 -9.83 -2.13
C GLU A 18 -17.07 -9.11 -0.76
N PRO A 19 -17.25 -9.83 0.36
CA PRO A 19 -17.09 -9.22 1.68
C PRO A 19 -15.63 -8.89 1.97
N VAL A 20 -15.40 -7.84 2.76
CA VAL A 20 -14.07 -7.54 3.29
C VAL A 20 -13.66 -8.65 4.26
N THR A 21 -12.48 -9.22 4.04
CA THR A 21 -11.89 -10.24 4.92
C THR A 21 -10.74 -9.69 5.74
N GLU A 22 -10.33 -10.40 6.79
CA GLU A 22 -9.13 -10.08 7.56
C GLU A 22 -7.86 -10.04 6.69
N LEU A 23 -7.81 -10.84 5.62
CA LEU A 23 -6.71 -10.83 4.66
C LEU A 23 -6.67 -9.52 3.85
N ASN A 24 -7.82 -8.98 3.46
CA ASN A 24 -7.89 -7.66 2.82
C ASN A 24 -7.36 -6.57 3.77
N ILE A 25 -7.76 -6.62 5.04
CA ILE A 25 -7.31 -5.68 6.07
C ILE A 25 -5.79 -5.77 6.27
N ALA A 26 -5.25 -6.98 6.41
CA ALA A 26 -3.81 -7.19 6.57
C ALA A 26 -3.01 -6.64 5.37
N ARG A 27 -3.49 -6.88 4.15
CA ARG A 27 -2.87 -6.35 2.92
C ARG A 27 -2.95 -4.83 2.83
N LEU A 28 -4.08 -4.24 3.24
CA LEU A 28 -4.24 -2.79 3.30
C LEU A 28 -3.24 -2.16 4.27
N TRP A 29 -3.03 -2.77 5.44
CA TRP A 29 -2.01 -2.32 6.39
C TRP A 29 -0.60 -2.40 5.82
N LEU A 30 -0.28 -3.43 5.02
CA LEU A 30 1.01 -3.53 4.34
C LEU A 30 1.21 -2.38 3.33
N CYS A 31 0.19 -2.02 2.56
CA CYS A 31 0.22 -0.85 1.67
C CYS A 31 0.44 0.44 2.46
N ALA A 32 -0.28 0.63 3.57
CA ALA A 32 -0.13 1.80 4.43
C ALA A 32 1.28 1.91 5.02
N ALA A 33 1.83 0.80 5.51
CA ALA A 33 3.20 0.75 6.02
C ALA A 33 4.23 1.09 4.93
N THR A 34 4.05 0.55 3.71
CA THR A 34 4.93 0.86 2.56
C THR A 34 4.88 2.36 2.23
N ARG A 35 3.67 2.94 2.20
CA ARG A 35 3.49 4.39 1.99
C ARG A 35 4.22 5.20 3.06
N GLN A 36 4.09 4.84 4.34
CA GLN A 36 4.75 5.55 5.44
C GLN A 36 6.28 5.50 5.30
N VAL A 37 6.85 4.35 4.95
CA VAL A 37 8.30 4.20 4.77
C VAL A 37 8.80 5.10 3.64
N ILE A 38 8.09 5.12 2.50
CA ILE A 38 8.44 5.98 1.37
C ILE A 38 8.29 7.46 1.75
N PHE A 39 7.19 7.84 2.42
CA PHE A 39 6.97 9.20 2.90
C PHE A 39 8.14 9.68 3.75
N ASN A 40 8.51 8.92 4.79
CA ASN A 40 9.62 9.25 5.67
C ASN A 40 10.95 9.36 4.89
N GLY A 41 11.19 8.45 3.94
CA GLY A 41 12.38 8.49 3.10
C GLY A 41 12.45 9.75 2.23
N LEU A 42 11.34 10.15 1.61
CA LEU A 42 11.25 11.36 0.80
C LEU A 42 11.44 12.62 1.64
N GLU A 43 10.81 12.68 2.82
CA GLU A 43 10.96 13.77 3.77
C GLU A 43 12.43 13.95 4.18
N LEU A 44 13.13 12.86 4.51
CA LEU A 44 14.56 12.90 4.83
C LEU A 44 15.44 13.41 3.68
N LEU A 45 15.01 13.18 2.43
CA LEU A 45 15.68 13.69 1.23
C LEU A 45 15.33 15.14 0.91
N GLY A 46 14.48 15.79 1.72
CA GLY A 46 14.07 17.18 1.54
C GLY A 46 13.05 17.37 0.41
N VAL A 47 12.37 16.30 -0.02
CA VAL A 47 11.33 16.35 -1.06
C VAL A 47 9.98 15.93 -0.48
N SER A 48 8.92 16.64 -0.86
CA SER A 48 7.58 16.31 -0.41
C SER A 48 7.04 15.07 -1.13
N ALA A 49 6.52 14.11 -0.38
CA ALA A 49 5.74 13.03 -0.96
C ALA A 49 4.40 13.55 -1.50
N PRO A 50 3.88 13.00 -2.62
CA PRO A 50 2.58 13.37 -3.14
C PRO A 50 1.44 12.84 -2.26
N ASP A 51 0.33 13.59 -2.22
CA ASP A 51 -0.87 13.21 -1.44
C ASP A 51 -1.53 11.92 -1.94
N ARG A 52 -1.35 11.61 -3.23
CA ARG A 52 -1.81 10.37 -3.86
C ARG A 52 -0.59 9.56 -4.31
N MET A 53 -0.45 8.38 -3.70
CA MET A 53 0.52 7.35 -4.05
C MET A 53 -0.24 6.10 -4.49
#